data_AF-A0A9E3SUC0-F1
#
_entry.id   AF-A0A9E3SUC0-F1
#
_cell.length_a   1.000
_cell.length_b   1.000
_cell.length_c   1.000
_cell.angle_alpha   90.00
_cell.angle_beta   90.00
_cell.angle_gamma   90.00
#
_symmetry.space_group_name_H-M   'P 1'
#
loop_
_entity.id
_entity.type
_entity.pdbx_description
1 polymer ?
#
loop_
_entity_poly.entity_id
_entity_poly.type
_entity_poly.pdbx_seq_one_letter_code
_entity_poly.pdbx_strand_id
1 'polypeptide(L)'
;AAGVPGLVAAEPGVGEARAIEPVLRRFELAMLRELGYAAQLGRDAAGGDAIDPDREYWYVLERGPVLATGTAERADAVRLSGLTLVHLERGQFDDARTAGEAKSLMRMLIHHCLAGQELATRAIVRDLKSLEDAA
;
A
#
# COMPACT_ATOMS: atom_id res chain seq x y z
N ALA A 1 11.22 -31.12 20.06
CA ALA A 1 10.00 -31.19 19.23
C ALA A 1 9.91 -29.90 18.43
N ALA A 2 9.94 -30.04 17.10
CA ALA A 2 9.72 -29.04 16.04
C ALA A 2 10.03 -27.56 16.38
N GLY A 3 11.28 -27.15 16.14
CA GLY A 3 11.59 -25.75 15.93
C GLY A 3 10.92 -25.28 14.65
N VAL A 4 10.14 -24.21 14.73
CA VAL A 4 9.57 -23.54 13.57
C VAL A 4 10.75 -23.14 12.68
N PRO A 5 10.83 -23.61 11.41
CA PRO A 5 11.88 -23.18 10.51
C PRO A 5 11.81 -21.66 10.41
N GLY A 6 12.89 -20.98 10.80
CA GLY A 6 12.99 -19.54 10.70
C GLY A 6 12.65 -19.11 9.28
N LEU A 7 11.86 -18.05 9.15
CA LEU A 7 11.75 -17.29 7.91
C LEU A 7 13.17 -16.83 7.56
N VAL A 8 13.88 -17.61 6.76
CA VAL A 8 15.06 -17.13 6.07
C VAL A 8 14.53 -16.11 5.07
N ALA A 9 14.79 -14.83 5.33
CA ALA A 9 14.57 -13.79 4.35
C ALA A 9 15.56 -14.05 3.21
N ALA A 10 15.13 -14.84 2.22
CA ALA A 10 15.79 -14.86 0.94
C ALA A 10 15.60 -13.45 0.36
N GLU A 11 16.68 -12.68 0.26
CA GLU A 11 16.68 -11.39 -0.44
C GLU A 11 16.18 -11.62 -1.87
N PRO A 12 14.94 -11.21 -2.21
CA PRO A 12 14.45 -11.42 -3.56
C PRO A 12 15.31 -10.56 -4.48
N GLY A 13 15.86 -11.17 -5.55
CA GLY A 13 16.52 -10.39 -6.59
C GLY A 13 15.56 -9.31 -7.11
N VAL A 14 16.07 -8.14 -7.50
CA VAL A 14 15.25 -6.98 -7.90
C VAL A 14 14.18 -7.33 -8.94
N GLY A 15 14.43 -8.32 -9.81
CA GLY A 15 13.46 -8.85 -10.78
C GLY A 15 12.36 -9.74 -10.16
N GLU A 16 12.68 -10.52 -9.14
CA GLU A 16 11.75 -11.40 -8.42
C GLU A 16 10.86 -10.60 -7.46
N ALA A 17 11.43 -9.58 -6.81
CA ALA A 17 10.69 -8.59 -6.04
C ALA A 17 9.64 -7.87 -6.90
N ARG A 18 9.93 -7.60 -8.18
CA ARG A 18 8.98 -6.98 -9.11
C ARG A 18 7.85 -7.94 -9.52
N ALA A 19 8.13 -9.24 -9.60
CA ALA A 19 7.13 -10.26 -9.96
C ALA A 19 6.15 -10.55 -8.81
N ILE A 20 6.59 -10.45 -7.55
CA ILE A 20 5.75 -10.73 -6.39
C ILE A 20 4.86 -9.54 -5.99
N GLU A 21 5.24 -8.31 -6.35
CA GLU A 21 4.51 -7.08 -5.96
C GLU A 21 3.00 -7.12 -6.30
N PRO A 22 2.57 -7.49 -7.52
CA PRO A 22 1.15 -7.63 -7.86
C PRO A 22 0.41 -8.61 -6.95
N VAL A 23 1.02 -9.74 -6.63
CA VAL A 23 0.44 -10.77 -5.76
C VAL A 23 0.27 -10.22 -4.35
N LEU A 24 1.28 -9.53 -3.83
CA LEU A 24 1.22 -8.90 -2.50
C LEU A 24 0.13 -7.83 -2.44
N ARG A 25 -0.01 -6.95 -3.45
CA ARG A 25 -1.04 -5.90 -3.43
C ARG A 25 -2.45 -6.49 -3.43
N ARG A 26 -2.69 -7.57 -4.20
CA ARG A 26 -3.98 -8.28 -4.20
C ARG A 26 -4.26 -8.91 -2.83
N PHE A 27 -3.25 -9.54 -2.22
CA PHE A 27 -3.37 -10.11 -0.89
C PHE A 27 -3.70 -9.05 0.16
N GLU A 28 -2.98 -7.93 0.19
CA GLU A 28 -3.20 -6.85 1.16
C GLU A 28 -4.60 -6.23 1.01
N LEU A 29 -5.06 -5.99 -0.21
CA LEU A 29 -6.42 -5.52 -0.46
C LEU A 29 -7.48 -6.50 0.04
N ALA A 30 -7.30 -7.80 -0.23
CA ALA A 30 -8.21 -8.83 0.26
C ALA A 30 -8.19 -8.88 1.80
N MET A 31 -7.01 -8.91 2.41
CA MET A 31 -6.83 -8.90 3.86
C MET A 31 -7.51 -7.70 4.51
N LEU A 32 -7.31 -6.49 3.99
CA LEU A 32 -7.94 -5.28 4.52
C LEU A 32 -9.48 -5.39 4.46
N ARG A 33 -10.03 -5.91 3.36
CA ARG A 33 -11.48 -6.15 3.23
C ARG A 33 -11.99 -7.17 4.25
N GLU A 34 -11.31 -8.29 4.43
CA GLU A 34 -11.69 -9.33 5.41
C GLU A 34 -11.61 -8.83 6.86
N LEU A 35 -10.69 -7.92 7.17
CA LEU A 35 -10.60 -7.26 8.47
C LEU A 35 -11.68 -6.19 8.71
N GLY A 36 -12.55 -5.94 7.73
CA GLY A 36 -13.59 -4.91 7.81
C GLY A 36 -13.13 -3.51 7.38
N TYR A 37 -11.88 -3.36 6.94
CA TYR A 37 -11.39 -2.14 6.29
C TYR A 37 -11.76 -2.15 4.81
N ALA A 38 -13.05 -1.97 4.53
CA ALA A 38 -13.54 -1.81 3.18
C ALA A 38 -13.03 -0.47 2.60
N ALA A 39 -11.91 -0.51 1.90
CA ALA A 39 -11.39 0.64 1.19
C ALA A 39 -12.36 1.04 0.07
N GLN A 40 -13.04 2.17 0.23
CA GLN A 40 -13.79 2.82 -0.84
C GLN A 40 -12.79 3.28 -1.90
N LEU A 41 -12.82 2.70 -3.11
CA LEU A 41 -11.83 3.00 -4.15
C LEU A 41 -12.45 3.60 -5.42
N GLY A 42 -13.67 3.19 -5.78
CA GLY A 42 -14.30 3.58 -7.04
C GLY A 42 -15.08 4.90 -7.03
N ARG A 43 -15.21 5.56 -5.87
CA ARG A 43 -15.97 6.81 -5.75
C ARG A 43 -15.28 7.84 -4.86
N ASP A 44 -15.43 9.10 -5.23
CA ASP A 44 -15.06 10.26 -4.41
C ASP A 44 -15.92 10.32 -3.15
N ALA A 45 -15.27 10.60 -2.01
CA ALA A 45 -15.87 10.63 -0.69
C ALA A 45 -16.54 11.96 -0.34
N ALA A 46 -16.45 12.99 -1.18
CA ALA A 46 -17.17 14.24 -1.00
C ALA A 46 -18.51 14.24 -1.76
N GLY A 47 -18.51 13.82 -3.03
CA GLY A 47 -19.68 13.84 -3.91
C GLY A 47 -20.29 12.47 -4.22
N GLY A 48 -19.56 11.37 -4.02
CA GLY A 48 -19.98 10.03 -4.46
C GLY A 48 -19.80 9.80 -5.97
N ASP A 49 -19.21 10.76 -6.68
CA ASP A 49 -18.91 10.66 -8.12
C ASP A 49 -17.92 9.52 -8.39
N ALA A 50 -18.00 8.94 -9.59
CA ALA A 50 -17.02 7.96 -10.03
C ALA A 50 -15.63 8.59 -10.10
N ILE A 51 -14.59 7.81 -9.79
CA ILE A 51 -13.21 8.28 -9.94
C ILE A 51 -12.89 8.53 -11.42
N ASP A 52 -12.33 9.70 -11.69
CA ASP A 52 -11.80 10.11 -12.99
C ASP A 52 -10.32 9.68 -13.08
N PRO A 53 -9.95 8.78 -14.01
CA PRO A 53 -8.58 8.28 -14.11
C PRO A 53 -7.54 9.37 -14.40
N ASP A 54 -7.96 10.49 -15.01
CA ASP A 54 -7.07 11.58 -15.43
C ASP A 54 -6.84 12.64 -14.34
N ARG A 55 -7.46 12.47 -13.16
CA ARG A 55 -7.34 13.40 -12.02
C ARG A 55 -6.48 12.82 -10.91
N GLU A 56 -6.12 13.68 -9.95
CA GLU A 56 -5.42 13.28 -8.73
C GLU A 56 -6.34 13.38 -7.52
N TYR A 57 -6.14 12.47 -6.58
CA TYR A 57 -6.94 12.33 -5.37
C TYR A 57 -6.05 12.21 -4.15
N TRP A 58 -6.52 12.75 -3.03
CA TRP A 58 -6.05 12.38 -1.71
C TRP A 58 -6.87 11.19 -1.23
N TYR A 59 -6.25 10.05 -0.98
CA TYR A 59 -6.91 8.99 -0.23
C TYR A 59 -6.75 9.30 1.26
N VAL A 60 -7.82 9.80 1.87
CA VAL A 60 -7.86 10.14 3.30
C VAL A 60 -8.23 8.90 4.10
N LEU A 61 -7.49 8.62 5.16
CA LEU A 61 -7.73 7.47 6.03
C LEU A 61 -9.17 7.47 6.55
N GLU A 62 -9.80 6.30 6.59
CA GLU A 62 -11.20 6.07 7.03
C GLU A 62 -12.29 6.83 6.24
N ARG A 63 -11.92 7.69 5.30
CA ARG A 63 -12.84 8.47 4.47
C ARG A 63 -12.83 8.05 3.01
N GLY A 64 -11.65 7.72 2.46
CA GLY A 64 -11.46 7.35 1.06
C GLY A 64 -10.99 8.51 0.16
N PRO A 65 -11.12 8.36 -1.17
CA PRO A 65 -10.63 9.32 -2.15
C PRO A 65 -11.33 10.67 -2.04
N VAL A 66 -10.58 11.76 -2.11
CA VAL A 66 -11.09 13.13 -2.18
C VAL A 66 -10.32 13.84 -3.29
N LEU A 67 -11.03 14.50 -4.22
CA LEU A 67 -10.37 15.24 -5.30
C LEU A 67 -9.26 16.16 -4.76
N ALA A 68 -8.05 16.05 -5.30
CA ALA A 68 -6.90 16.80 -4.82
C ALA A 68 -6.95 18.26 -5.29
N THR A 69 -7.37 19.16 -4.40
CA THR A 69 -7.25 20.62 -4.59
C THR A 69 -6.06 21.14 -3.78
N GLY A 70 -5.04 21.68 -4.46
CA GLY A 70 -3.82 22.20 -3.85
C GLY A 70 -2.71 21.17 -3.64
N THR A 71 -1.57 21.64 -3.14
CA THR A 71 -0.31 20.86 -3.03
C THR A 71 0.12 20.59 -1.59
N ALA A 72 -0.64 21.03 -0.59
CA ALA A 72 -0.27 20.81 0.81
C ALA A 72 -0.37 19.32 1.17
N GLU A 73 0.72 18.76 1.68
CA GLU A 73 0.75 17.39 2.19
C GLU A 73 -0.15 17.23 3.41
N ARG A 74 -0.68 16.02 3.58
CA ARG A 74 -1.56 15.65 4.69
C ARG A 74 -0.99 14.43 5.38
N ALA A 75 -0.90 14.48 6.71
CA ALA A 75 -0.34 13.37 7.49
C ALA A 75 -1.22 12.10 7.44
N ASP A 76 -2.53 12.28 7.22
CA ASP A 76 -3.57 11.25 7.19
C ASP A 76 -4.00 10.86 5.76
N ALA A 77 -3.27 11.29 4.72
CA ALA A 77 -3.64 10.99 3.35
C ALA A 77 -2.46 10.75 2.39
N VAL A 78 -2.64 9.84 1.44
CA VAL A 78 -1.70 9.63 0.33
C VAL A 78 -2.25 10.32 -0.92
N ARG A 79 -1.39 11.00 -1.67
CA ARG A 79 -1.73 11.51 -3.00
C ARG A 79 -1.49 10.43 -4.05
N LEU A 80 -2.48 10.18 -4.90
CA LEU A 80 -2.39 9.22 -5.99
C LEU A 80 -3.26 9.64 -7.17
N SER A 81 -3.00 9.07 -8.34
CA SER A 81 -3.85 9.24 -9.50
C SER A 81 -5.18 8.49 -9.36
N GLY A 82 -6.20 9.00 -10.04
CA GLY A 82 -7.45 8.29 -10.23
C GLY A 82 -7.25 6.96 -10.96
N LEU A 83 -6.30 6.90 -11.90
CA LEU A 83 -5.95 5.64 -12.55
C LEU A 83 -5.48 4.58 -11.54
N THR A 84 -4.68 4.95 -10.54
CA THR A 84 -4.29 4.03 -9.46
C THR A 84 -5.49 3.52 -8.67
N LEU A 85 -6.47 4.37 -8.35
CA LEU A 85 -7.69 3.96 -7.66
C LEU A 85 -8.51 2.97 -8.50
N VAL A 86 -8.64 3.23 -9.81
CA VAL A 86 -9.30 2.32 -10.76
C VAL A 86 -8.57 0.97 -10.85
N HIS A 87 -7.24 1.00 -10.93
CA HIS A 87 -6.40 -0.20 -10.93
C HIS A 87 -6.53 -1.00 -9.63
N LEU A 88 -6.50 -0.33 -8.47
CA LEU A 88 -6.71 -0.95 -7.16
C LEU A 88 -8.08 -1.61 -7.06
N GLU A 89 -9.15 -0.93 -7.50
CA GLU A 89 -10.50 -1.47 -7.50
C GLU A 89 -10.60 -2.75 -8.35
N ARG A 90 -9.88 -2.77 -9.49
CA ARG A 90 -9.83 -3.91 -10.44
C ARG A 90 -8.77 -4.96 -10.11
N GLY A 91 -7.92 -4.74 -9.11
CA GLY A 91 -6.79 -5.64 -8.78
C GLY A 91 -5.68 -5.71 -9.85
N GLN A 92 -5.52 -4.64 -10.65
CA GLN A 92 -4.55 -4.51 -11.73
C GLN A 92 -3.27 -3.83 -11.22
N PHE A 93 -2.10 -4.40 -11.48
CA PHE A 93 -0.81 -3.90 -10.95
C PHE A 93 0.34 -4.01 -11.96
N ASP A 94 0.02 -4.07 -13.25
CA ASP A 94 1.01 -4.27 -14.32
C ASP A 94 1.74 -2.97 -14.68
N ASP A 95 1.12 -1.82 -14.39
CA ASP A 95 1.72 -0.51 -14.60
C ASP A 95 2.58 -0.09 -13.39
N ALA A 96 3.84 0.22 -13.66
CA ALA A 96 4.85 0.49 -12.63
C ALA A 96 4.53 1.74 -11.78
N ARG A 97 3.93 2.76 -12.37
CA ARG A 97 3.56 3.99 -11.66
C ARG A 97 2.44 3.69 -10.68
N THR A 98 1.35 3.10 -11.16
CA THR A 98 0.19 2.78 -10.32
C THR A 98 0.51 1.73 -9.26
N ALA A 99 1.41 0.78 -9.53
CA ALA A 99 1.92 -0.15 -8.53
C ALA A 99 2.69 0.57 -7.40
N GLY A 100 3.52 1.56 -7.73
CA GLY A 100 4.23 2.37 -6.72
C GLY A 100 3.29 3.20 -5.84
N GLU A 101 2.29 3.83 -6.45
CA GLU A 101 1.25 4.58 -5.74
C GLU A 101 0.39 3.64 -4.85
N ALA A 102 -0.03 2.48 -5.38
CA ALA A 102 -0.75 1.45 -4.64
C ALA A 102 0.05 0.93 -3.43
N LYS A 103 1.35 0.68 -3.59
CA LYS A 103 2.24 0.28 -2.50
C LYS A 103 2.28 1.31 -1.38
N SER A 104 2.31 2.59 -1.73
CA SER A 104 2.32 3.70 -0.76
C SER A 104 1.01 3.74 0.03
N LEU A 105 -0.13 3.59 -0.66
CA LEU A 105 -1.44 3.49 -0.01
C LEU A 105 -1.54 2.28 0.93
N MET A 106 -1.17 1.08 0.46
CA MET A 106 -1.22 -0.14 1.28
C MET A 106 -0.35 0.00 2.53
N ARG A 107 0.82 0.63 2.41
CA ARG A 107 1.69 0.89 3.56
C ARG A 107 1.01 1.78 4.61
N MET A 108 0.33 2.84 4.19
CA MET A 108 -0.44 3.71 5.09
C MET A 108 -1.56 2.92 5.77
N LEU A 109 -2.38 2.20 5.00
CA LEU A 109 -3.53 1.47 5.52
C LEU A 109 -3.10 0.42 6.54
N ILE A 110 -2.09 -0.39 6.22
CA ILE A 110 -1.58 -1.42 7.13
C ILE A 110 -0.96 -0.78 8.38
N HIS A 111 -0.21 0.31 8.24
CA HIS A 111 0.35 1.03 9.38
C HIS A 111 -0.74 1.52 10.34
N HIS A 112 -1.86 2.01 9.80
CA HIS A 112 -3.04 2.37 10.59
C HIS A 112 -3.65 1.17 11.30
N CYS A 113 -3.83 0.03 10.61
CA CYS A 113 -4.35 -1.19 11.22
C CYS A 113 -3.48 -1.71 12.38
N LEU A 114 -2.18 -1.42 12.35
CA LEU A 114 -1.25 -1.78 13.42
C LEU A 114 -1.24 -0.76 14.59
N ALA A 115 -2.11 0.26 14.56
CA ALA A 115 -2.13 1.34 15.54
C ALA A 115 -0.75 2.00 15.77
N GLY A 116 0.03 2.11 14.69
CA GLY A 116 1.40 2.65 14.74
C GLY A 116 2.45 1.70 15.31
N GLN A 117 2.12 0.43 15.58
CA GLN A 117 3.13 -0.59 15.89
C GLN A 117 3.89 -0.95 14.61
N GLU A 118 5.22 -0.95 14.69
CA GLU A 118 6.06 -1.41 13.57
C GLU A 118 5.91 -2.93 13.39
N LEU A 119 5.82 -3.38 12.13
CA LEU A 119 5.93 -4.81 11.84
C LEU A 119 7.31 -5.32 12.27
N ALA A 120 7.36 -6.33 13.13
CA ALA A 120 8.62 -6.93 13.61
C ALA A 120 9.56 -7.32 12.45
N THR A 121 9.02 -7.80 11.34
CA THR A 121 9.78 -8.13 10.13
C THR A 121 10.48 -6.90 9.52
N ARG A 122 9.86 -5.70 9.56
CA ARG A 122 10.47 -4.46 9.04
C ARG A 122 11.58 -3.94 9.95
N ALA A 123 11.41 -4.07 11.26
CA ALA A 123 12.48 -3.76 12.22
C ALA A 123 13.71 -4.65 11.96
N ILE A 124 13.50 -5.97 11.85
CA ILE A 124 14.58 -6.93 11.58
C ILE A 124 15.29 -6.66 10.25
N VAL A 125 14.56 -6.41 9.16
CA VAL A 125 15.15 -6.10 7.85
C VAL A 125 15.94 -4.79 7.88
N ARG A 126 15.46 -3.78 8.61
CA ARG A 126 16.15 -2.50 8.78
C ARG A 126 17.44 -2.68 9.57
N ASP A 127 17.37 -3.42 10.67
CA ASP A 127 18.53 -3.71 11.52
C ASP A 127 19.59 -4.48 10.73
N LEU A 128 19.17 -5.47 9.94
CA LEU A 128 20.06 -6.23 9.06
C LEU A 128 20.80 -5.32 8.06
N LYS A 129 20.07 -4.42 7.37
CA LYS A 129 20.67 -3.44 6.45
C LYS A 129 21.64 -2.49 7.15
N SER A 130 21.30 -2.03 8.36
CA SER A 130 22.17 -1.13 9.13
C SER A 130 23.48 -1.79 9.58
N LEU A 131 23.49 -3.11 9.77
CA LEU A 131 24.69 -3.87 10.11
C LEU A 131 25.59 -4.11 8.89
N GLU A 132 25.00 -4.29 7.71
CA GLU A 132 25.71 -4.41 6.43
C GLU A 132 26.37 -3.08 6.02
N ASP A 133 25.69 -1.95 6.25
CA ASP A 133 26.22 -0.61 5.94
C ASP A 133 27.33 -0.15 6.91
N ALA A 134 27.45 -0.78 8.08
CA ALA A 134 28.44 -0.46 9.12
C ALA A 134 29.71 -1.34 9.05
N ALA A 135 29.77 -2.30 8.12
CA ALA A 135 30.88 -3.23 7.89
C ALA A 135 31.72 -2.83 6.67
#